data_AF-A0A9C9EP37-F1
#
_entry.id   AF-A0A9C9EP37-F1
#
_cell.length_a   1.000
_cell.length_b   1.000
_cell.length_c   1.000
_cell.angle_alpha   90.00
_cell.angle_beta   90.00
_cell.angle_gamma   90.00
#
_symmetry.space_group_name_H-M   'P 1'
#
loop_
_entity.id
_entity.type
_entity.pdbx_description
1 polymer ?
#
loop_
_entity_poly.entity_id
_entity_poly.type
_entity_poly.pdbx_seq_one_letter_code
_entity_poly.pdbx_strand_id
1 'polypeptide(L)'
;LIPRINMLKIAGIIQLPGAFMGMLIAGASPIEAAKLQIIVMYMIVGCVSISIMVLSFLMPRFLFNKNEQLVFTEEKDILKL
;
A
#
# COMPACT_ATOMS: atom_id res chain seq x y z
N LEU A 1 -13.35 0.17 -4.80
CA LEU A 1 -12.03 -0.21 -4.24
C LEU A 1 -12.21 -1.49 -3.43
N ILE A 2 -11.60 -2.62 -3.82
CA ILE A 2 -11.56 -3.80 -2.95
C ILE A 2 -10.43 -3.56 -1.94
N PRO A 3 -10.71 -3.44 -0.63
CA PRO A 3 -9.69 -3.11 0.34
C PRO A 3 -8.63 -4.22 0.40
N ARG A 4 -7.36 -3.85 0.55
CA ARG A 4 -6.21 -4.79 0.67
C ARG A 4 -6.43 -5.87 1.73
N ILE A 5 -7.17 -5.55 2.80
CA ILE A 5 -7.60 -6.48 3.85
C ILE A 5 -8.39 -7.66 3.27
N ASN A 6 -9.25 -7.42 2.28
CA ASN A 6 -10.02 -8.49 1.63
C ASN A 6 -9.11 -9.43 0.85
N MET A 7 -7.99 -8.92 0.32
CA MET A 7 -6.98 -9.74 -0.36
C MET A 7 -6.25 -10.69 0.59
N LEU A 8 -6.05 -10.32 1.87
CA LEU A 8 -5.50 -11.24 2.87
C LEU A 8 -6.42 -12.44 3.13
N LYS A 9 -7.74 -12.27 3.05
CA LYS A 9 -8.70 -13.37 3.29
C LYS A 9 -8.69 -14.45 2.19
N ILE A 10 -8.32 -14.07 0.96
CA ILE A 10 -8.27 -14.97 -0.20
C ILE A 10 -6.85 -15.46 -0.52
N ALA A 11 -5.84 -14.84 0.09
CA ALA A 11 -4.45 -15.29 0.01
C ALA A 11 -4.36 -16.72 0.60
N GLY A 12 -3.97 -17.68 -0.23
CA GLY A 12 -3.87 -19.10 0.13
C GLY A 12 -4.97 -20.02 -0.44
N ILE A 13 -6.13 -19.49 -0.90
CA ILE A 13 -7.20 -20.31 -1.51
C ILE A 13 -7.17 -20.24 -3.05
N ILE A 14 -6.94 -19.06 -3.64
CA ILE A 14 -7.06 -18.84 -5.10
C ILE A 14 -5.82 -18.22 -5.74
N GLN A 15 -5.02 -17.45 -5.00
CA GLN A 15 -3.86 -16.75 -5.56
C GLN A 15 -2.58 -17.15 -4.84
N LEU A 16 -1.71 -17.83 -5.59
CA LEU A 16 -0.30 -17.96 -5.28
C LEU A 16 0.42 -16.76 -5.95
N PRO A 17 0.77 -15.70 -5.20
CA PRO A 17 1.42 -14.51 -5.76
C PRO A 17 2.74 -14.88 -6.44
N GLY A 18 3.13 -14.10 -7.46
CA GLY A 18 4.28 -14.40 -8.32
C GLY A 18 5.60 -14.61 -7.57
N ALA A 19 5.82 -13.92 -6.44
CA ALA A 19 6.99 -14.11 -5.59
C ALA A 19 6.99 -15.51 -4.92
N PHE A 20 5.85 -15.97 -4.42
CA PHE A 20 5.69 -17.31 -3.83
C PHE A 20 5.95 -18.40 -4.87
N MET A 21 5.35 -18.27 -6.07
CA MET A 21 5.61 -19.22 -7.18
C MET A 21 7.07 -19.18 -7.65
N GLY A 22 7.69 -18.00 -7.69
CA GLY A 22 9.11 -17.86 -8.05
C GLY A 22 10.03 -18.60 -7.10
N MET A 23 9.76 -18.56 -5.79
CA MET A 23 10.52 -19.33 -4.80
C MET A 23 10.34 -20.84 -4.96
N LEU A 24 9.12 -21.30 -5.25
CA LEU A 24 8.86 -22.71 -5.52
C LEU A 24 9.61 -23.23 -6.75
N ILE A 25 9.58 -22.47 -7.85
CA ILE A 25 10.31 -22.82 -9.08
C ILE A 25 11.82 -22.80 -8.87
N ALA A 26 12.32 -21.91 -7.99
CA ALA A 26 13.72 -21.87 -7.58
C ALA A 26 14.14 -23.04 -6.66
N GLY A 27 13.22 -23.96 -6.32
CA GLY A 27 13.49 -25.14 -5.51
C GLY A 27 13.36 -24.92 -4.00
N ALA A 28 12.82 -23.79 -3.55
CA ALA A 28 12.56 -23.55 -2.13
C ALA A 28 11.42 -24.43 -1.62
N SER A 29 11.48 -24.82 -0.34
CA SER A 29 10.42 -25.63 0.24
C SER A 29 9.10 -24.84 0.32
N PRO A 30 7.92 -25.46 0.05
CA PRO A 30 6.64 -24.76 0.12
C PRO A 30 6.34 -24.12 1.47
N ILE A 31 6.85 -24.71 2.56
CA ILE A 31 6.74 -24.18 3.91
C ILE A 31 7.51 -22.86 4.06
N GLU A 32 8.71 -22.75 3.49
CA GLU A 32 9.52 -21.54 3.57
C GLU A 32 8.94 -20.42 2.72
N ALA A 33 8.52 -20.74 1.49
CA ALA A 33 7.86 -19.78 0.62
C ALA A 33 6.59 -19.21 1.27
N ALA A 34 5.81 -20.05 1.98
CA ALA A 34 4.57 -19.62 2.63
C ALA A 34 4.83 -18.67 3.80
N LYS A 35 5.83 -18.98 4.63
CA LYS A 35 6.24 -18.13 5.74
C LYS A 35 6.66 -16.74 5.24
N LEU A 36 7.53 -16.69 4.23
CA LEU A 36 7.97 -15.41 3.69
C LEU A 36 6.81 -14.63 3.08
N GLN A 37 5.91 -15.31 2.37
CA GLN A 37 4.73 -14.68 1.76
C GLN A 37 3.84 -14.01 2.80
N ILE A 38 3.59 -14.67 3.94
CA ILE A 38 2.81 -14.08 5.04
C ILE A 38 3.50 -12.84 5.61
N ILE A 39 4.82 -12.90 5.85
CA ILE A 39 5.60 -11.77 6.36
C ILE A 39 5.51 -10.58 5.39
N VAL A 40 5.64 -10.82 4.07
CA VAL A 40 5.50 -9.78 3.04
C VAL A 40 4.10 -9.16 3.05
N MET A 41 3.04 -9.96 3.20
CA MET A 41 1.68 -9.43 3.27
C MET A 41 1.49 -8.51 4.48
N TYR A 42 2.04 -8.87 5.65
CA TYR A 42 2.01 -8.00 6.83
C TYR A 42 2.82 -6.72 6.63
N MET A 43 4.00 -6.80 6.04
CA MET A 43 4.82 -5.62 5.74
C MET A 43 4.08 -4.63 4.83
N ILE A 44 3.42 -5.14 3.78
CA ILE A 44 2.68 -4.32 2.84
C ILE A 44 1.51 -3.61 3.53
N VAL A 45 0.74 -4.33 4.34
CA VAL A 45 -0.37 -3.74 5.11
C VAL A 45 0.16 -2.68 6.06
N GLY A 46 1.20 -2.99 6.84
CA GLY A 46 1.81 -2.03 7.77
C GLY A 46 2.30 -0.76 7.07
N CYS A 47 3.01 -0.91 5.95
CA CYS A 47 3.49 0.22 5.15
C CYS A 47 2.34 1.11 4.64
N VAL A 48 1.29 0.52 4.08
CA VAL A 48 0.12 1.26 3.59
C VAL A 48 -0.60 1.97 4.75
N SER A 49 -0.79 1.29 5.88
CA SER A 49 -1.43 1.88 7.07
C SER A 49 -0.65 3.08 7.60
N ILE A 50 0.67 2.97 7.73
CA ILE A 50 1.52 4.08 8.17
C ILE A 50 1.48 5.22 7.15
N SER A 51 1.57 4.92 5.85
CA SER A 51 1.54 5.93 4.80
C SER A 51 0.23 6.73 4.82
N ILE A 52 -0.90 6.03 4.94
CA ILE A 52 -2.21 6.69 5.05
C ILE A 52 -2.30 7.53 6.31
N MET A 53 -1.84 7.02 7.46
CA MET A 53 -1.86 7.77 8.71
C MET A 53 -1.05 9.06 8.60
N VAL A 54 0.18 9.00 8.08
CA VAL A 54 1.03 10.18 7.85
C VAL A 54 0.35 11.16 6.89
N LEU A 55 -0.15 10.68 5.75
CA LEU A 55 -0.84 11.52 4.77
C LEU A 55 -2.08 12.17 5.36
N SER A 56 -2.91 11.46 6.11
CA SER A 56 -4.11 12.03 6.76
C SER A 56 -3.78 13.15 7.74
N PHE A 57 -2.62 13.13 8.39
CA PHE A 57 -2.19 14.23 9.28
C PHE A 57 -1.51 15.38 8.54
N LEU A 58 -0.76 15.11 7.47
CA LEU A 58 0.01 16.13 6.76
C LEU A 58 -0.80 16.83 5.67
N MET A 59 -1.59 16.08 4.91
CA MET A 59 -2.36 16.56 3.76
C MET A 59 -3.30 17.73 4.10
N PRO A 60 -3.98 17.77 5.27
CA PRO A 60 -4.80 18.92 5.62
C PRO A 60 -4.02 20.24 5.73
N ARG A 61 -2.76 20.19 6.16
CA ARG A 61 -1.91 21.39 6.28
C ARG A 61 -1.47 21.95 4.92
N PHE A 62 -1.44 21.13 3.89
CA PHE A 62 -1.04 21.54 2.54
C PHE A 62 -2.23 21.91 1.66
N LEU A 63 -3.39 21.29 1.88
CA LEU A 63 -4.55 21.47 0.99
C LEU A 63 -5.57 22.50 1.47
N PHE A 64 -5.59 22.85 2.76
CA PHE A 64 -6.62 23.74 3.29
C PHE A 64 -6.08 25.09 3.75
N ASN A 65 -6.83 26.15 3.45
CA ASN A 65 -6.57 27.49 3.96
C ASN A 65 -7.09 27.65 5.40
N LYS A 66 -6.87 28.82 6.03
CA LYS A 66 -7.34 29.12 7.41
C LYS A 66 -8.85 28.97 7.63
N ASN A 67 -9.64 28.96 6.57
CA ASN A 67 -11.10 28.80 6.60
C ASN A 67 -11.53 27.37 6.24
N GLU A 68 -10.61 26.40 6.28
CA GLU A 68 -10.85 24.99 5.95
C GLU A 68 -11.40 24.76 4.52
N GLN A 69 -11.09 25.66 3.60
CA GLN A 69 -11.43 25.49 2.18
C GLN A 69 -10.25 24.87 1.44
N LEU A 70 -10.55 23.95 0.51
CA LEU A 70 -9.56 23.38 -0.40
C LEU A 70 -8.95 24.50 -1.26
N VAL A 71 -7.62 24.59 -1.25
CA VAL A 71 -6.88 25.51 -2.11
C VAL A 71 -6.77 24.88 -3.49
N PHE A 72 -7.57 25.39 -4.44
CA PHE A 72 -7.42 25.03 -5.85
C PHE A 72 -6.15 25.72 -6.39
N THR A 73 -5.05 24.98 -6.48
CA THR A 73 -3.89 25.41 -7.26
C THR A 73 -4.24 25.25 -8.73
N GLU A 74 -4.53 26.37 -9.39
CA GLU A 74 -4.57 26.44 -10.86
C GLU A 74 -3.14 26.19 -11.39
N GLU A 75 -3.02 25.41 -12.46
CA GLU A 75 -1.77 24.91 -13.07
C GLU A 75 -0.72 26.01 -13.39
N LYS A 76 -1.13 27.28 -13.40
CA LYS A 76 -0.27 28.44 -13.67
C LYS A 76 0.74 28.81 -12.58
N ASP A 77 0.57 28.34 -11.34
CA ASP A 77 1.53 28.63 -10.25
C ASP A 77 2.72 27.65 -10.19
N ILE A 78 2.64 26.50 -10.89
CA ILE A 78 3.72 25.50 -10.91
C ILE A 78 4.89 25.93 -11.82
N LEU A 79 4.63 26.79 -12.80
CA LEU A 79 5.63 27.28 -13.77
C LEU A 79 6.41 28.53 -13.28
N LYS A 80 6.27 28.92 -12.01
CA LYS A 80 6.99 30.06 -11.40
C LYS A 80 8.05 29.65 -10.36
N LEU A 81 8.34 28.36 -10.24
CA LEU A 81 9.49 27.81 -9.51
C LEU A 81 10.59 27.41 -10.50
#